data_AF-H8FY77-F1
#
_entry.id   AF-H8FY77-F1
#
_cell.length_a   1.000
_cell.length_b   1.000
_cell.length_c   1.000
_cell.angle_alpha   90.00
_cell.angle_beta   90.00
_cell.angle_gamma   90.00
#
_symmetry.space_group_name_H-M   'P 1'
#
loop_
_entity.id
_entity.type
_entity.pdbx_description
1 polymer ?
#
loop_
_entity_poly.entity_id
_entity_poly.type
_entity_poly.pdbx_seq_one_letter_code
_entity_poly.pdbx_strand_id
1 'polypeptide(L)'
;MGKQTICVDFDGVIHAYTSPWSGPAVISDGPVPGVIEWLVQMSEHFSVAIYSSRSKHEVGYEAMQEWLYEHMQAAGYGARQFAALKWPTEKPPAVLYIDDRAWRFDGPGTLPTPEQVQTFKPWNKAA
;
A
#
# COMPACT_ATOMS: atom_id res chain seq x y z
N MET A 1 8.90 -17.40 17.32
CA MET A 1 8.67 -17.22 15.87
C MET A 1 8.35 -15.75 15.65
N GLY A 2 8.95 -15.11 14.62
CA GLY A 2 8.66 -13.71 14.29
C GLY A 2 7.25 -13.56 13.69
N LYS A 3 6.74 -12.32 13.69
CA LYS A 3 5.47 -11.99 13.02
C LYS A 3 5.59 -12.26 11.51
N GLN A 4 4.59 -12.92 10.93
CA GLN A 4 4.49 -13.10 9.48
C GLN A 4 4.36 -11.74 8.79
N THR A 5 4.93 -11.62 7.58
CA THR A 5 4.90 -10.38 6.81
C THR A 5 3.69 -10.32 5.90
N ILE A 6 2.98 -9.20 5.91
CA ILE A 6 2.06 -8.83 4.83
C ILE A 6 2.67 -7.69 4.03
N CYS A 7 2.44 -7.67 2.72
CA CYS A 7 2.89 -6.61 1.83
C CYS A 7 1.69 -5.79 1.39
N VAL A 8 1.75 -4.48 1.58
CA VAL A 8 0.66 -3.55 1.30
C VAL A 8 1.18 -2.53 0.30
N ASP A 9 0.52 -2.41 -0.85
CA ASP A 9 0.81 -1.34 -1.80
C ASP A 9 0.41 0.02 -1.21
N PHE A 10 0.91 1.11 -1.81
CA PHE A 10 0.66 2.46 -1.35
C PHE A 10 -0.43 3.16 -2.18
N ASP A 11 -0.20 3.41 -3.47
CA ASP A 11 -1.09 4.19 -4.33
C ASP A 11 -2.31 3.39 -4.80
N GLY A 12 -3.48 3.67 -4.21
CA GLY A 12 -4.72 2.94 -4.45
C GLY A 12 -5.08 1.97 -3.33
N VAL A 13 -4.24 1.87 -2.29
CA VAL A 13 -4.51 1.03 -1.10
C VAL A 13 -4.42 1.84 0.18
N ILE A 14 -3.30 2.53 0.42
CA ILE A 14 -3.10 3.42 1.58
C ILE A 14 -3.43 4.86 1.18
N HIS A 15 -2.85 5.34 0.09
CA HIS A 15 -3.15 6.62 -0.53
C HIS A 15 -4.33 6.45 -1.50
N ALA A 16 -5.34 7.32 -1.46
CA ALA A 16 -6.58 7.16 -2.24
C ALA A 16 -6.35 7.15 -3.76
N TYR A 17 -5.31 7.84 -4.22
CA TYR A 17 -4.84 7.85 -5.60
C TYR A 17 -5.93 8.16 -6.65
N THR A 18 -6.81 9.10 -6.31
CA THR A 18 -7.83 9.65 -7.19
C THR A 18 -7.25 10.64 -8.20
N SER A 19 -6.20 11.37 -7.82
CA SER A 19 -5.47 12.30 -8.68
C SER A 19 -4.53 11.58 -9.68
N PRO A 20 -4.15 12.24 -10.79
CA PRO A 20 -3.15 11.71 -11.72
C PRO A 20 -1.76 11.56 -11.09
N TRP A 21 -1.03 10.52 -11.51
CA TRP A 21 0.38 10.38 -11.16
C TRP A 21 1.18 11.59 -11.65
N SER A 22 1.93 12.20 -10.72
CA SER A 22 2.73 13.41 -10.99
C SER A 22 4.20 13.24 -10.60
N GLY A 23 4.67 12.00 -10.47
CA GLY A 23 6.05 11.66 -10.10
C GLY A 23 6.18 11.04 -8.70
N PRO A 24 7.34 10.44 -8.41
CA PRO A 24 7.54 9.59 -7.22
C PRO A 24 7.41 10.35 -5.89
N ALA A 25 7.72 11.65 -5.85
CA ALA A 25 7.67 12.47 -4.64
C ALA A 25 6.32 13.16 -4.41
N VAL A 26 5.41 13.14 -5.38
CA VAL A 26 4.13 13.88 -5.31
C VAL A 26 3.01 12.93 -4.85
N ILE A 27 2.44 13.20 -3.67
CA ILE A 27 1.33 12.44 -3.07
C ILE A 27 0.25 13.46 -2.70
N SER A 28 -0.78 13.58 -3.55
CA SER A 28 -1.71 14.71 -3.52
C SER A 28 -3.07 14.42 -2.89
N ASP A 29 -3.46 13.15 -2.78
CA ASP A 29 -4.73 12.76 -2.16
C ASP A 29 -4.53 12.37 -0.69
N GLY A 30 -5.64 12.24 0.03
CA GLY A 30 -5.67 11.74 1.38
C GLY A 30 -5.59 10.20 1.47
N PRO A 31 -5.60 9.66 2.69
CA PRO A 31 -5.67 8.22 2.91
C PRO A 31 -6.99 7.63 2.47
N VAL A 32 -6.98 6.35 2.09
CA VAL A 32 -8.19 5.56 1.98
C VAL A 32 -8.88 5.53 3.34
N PRO A 33 -10.20 5.80 3.44
CA PRO A 33 -10.91 5.84 4.71
C PRO A 33 -10.69 4.57 5.55
N GLY A 34 -10.27 4.74 6.81
CA GLY A 34 -10.04 3.64 7.77
C GLY A 34 -8.70 2.90 7.62
N VAL A 35 -7.87 3.24 6.62
CA VAL A 35 -6.62 2.49 6.39
C VAL A 35 -5.57 2.73 7.48
N ILE A 36 -5.58 3.90 8.12
CA ILE A 36 -4.61 4.24 9.16
C ILE A 36 -4.86 3.38 10.41
N GLU A 37 -6.11 3.33 10.87
CA GLU A 37 -6.53 2.48 11.98
C GLU A 37 -6.24 1.01 11.67
N TRP A 38 -6.50 0.59 10.43
CA TRP A 38 -6.19 -0.77 9.97
C TRP A 38 -4.70 -1.06 10.00
N LEU A 39 -3.83 -0.16 9.53
CA LEU A 39 -2.36 -0.33 9.57
C LEU A 39 -1.87 -0.49 11.01
N VAL A 40 -2.38 0.33 11.93
CA VAL A 40 -2.02 0.27 13.36
C VAL A 40 -2.42 -1.08 13.95
N GLN A 41 -3.69 -1.47 13.81
CA GLN A 41 -4.18 -2.77 14.31
C GLN A 41 -3.41 -3.94 13.70
N MET A 42 -3.17 -3.91 12.39
CA MET A 42 -2.48 -4.98 11.68
C MET A 42 -1.02 -5.11 12.14
N SER A 43 -0.35 -3.99 12.44
CA SER A 43 1.02 -3.98 12.95
C SER A 43 1.16 -4.65 14.33
N GLU A 44 0.08 -4.79 15.09
CA GLU A 44 0.07 -5.52 16.37
C GLU A 44 0.23 -7.03 16.18
N HIS A 45 -0.19 -7.55 15.03
CA HIS A 45 -0.21 -9.00 14.74
C HIS A 45 0.79 -9.43 13.66
N PHE A 46 1.06 -8.56 12.67
CA PHE A 46 1.90 -8.86 11.50
C PHE A 46 3.04 -7.87 11.35
N SER A 47 4.07 -8.26 10.59
CA SER A 47 5.06 -7.33 10.05
C SER A 47 4.46 -6.68 8.82
N VAL A 48 3.95 -5.46 8.95
CA VAL A 48 3.33 -4.73 7.83
C VAL A 48 4.41 -4.06 7.00
N ALA A 49 4.62 -4.55 5.78
CA ALA A 49 5.57 -3.99 4.82
C ALA A 49 4.84 -3.16 3.76
N ILE A 50 5.13 -1.87 3.72
CA ILE A 50 4.61 -0.94 2.72
C ILE A 50 5.60 -0.90 1.55
N TYR A 51 5.17 -1.41 0.39
CA TYR A 51 6.02 -1.54 -0.79
C TYR A 51 5.26 -1.10 -2.03
N SER A 52 5.81 -0.14 -2.77
CA SER A 52 5.18 0.41 -3.96
C SER A 52 6.20 0.70 -5.06
N SER A 53 5.72 1.13 -6.23
CA SER A 53 6.57 1.60 -7.32
C SER A 53 7.47 2.77 -6.88
N ARG A 54 6.99 3.61 -5.95
CA ARG A 54 7.74 4.69 -5.30
C ARG A 54 8.95 4.21 -4.50
N SER A 55 8.94 2.99 -3.95
CA SER A 55 10.02 2.44 -3.11
C SER A 55 11.37 2.30 -3.83
N LYS A 56 11.37 2.36 -5.17
CA LYS A 56 12.59 2.27 -6.00
C LYS A 56 13.33 3.61 -6.11
N HIS A 57 12.70 4.70 -5.72
CA HIS A 57 13.25 6.05 -5.79
C HIS A 57 13.43 6.56 -4.37
N GLU A 58 14.62 7.06 -4.04
CA GLU A 58 14.91 7.64 -2.72
C GLU A 58 13.88 8.72 -2.34
N VAL A 59 13.62 9.66 -3.25
CA VAL A 59 12.60 10.71 -3.08
C VAL A 59 11.17 10.18 -2.92
N GLY A 60 10.86 9.01 -3.51
CA GLY A 60 9.54 8.40 -3.38
C GLY A 60 9.39 7.63 -2.06
N TYR A 61 10.47 6.98 -1.63
CA TYR A 61 10.57 6.32 -0.34
C TYR A 61 10.37 7.33 0.80
N GLU A 62 11.07 8.47 0.76
CA GLU A 62 10.95 9.54 1.76
C GLU A 62 9.55 10.17 1.75
N ALA A 63 9.02 10.49 0.56
CA ALA A 63 7.69 11.09 0.44
C ALA A 63 6.59 10.20 1.03
N MET A 64 6.63 8.89 0.81
CA MET A 64 5.65 7.97 1.41
C MET A 64 5.73 7.95 2.94
N GLN A 65 6.94 8.01 3.49
CA GLN A 65 7.18 8.01 4.93
C GLN A 65 6.67 9.30 5.58
N GLU A 66 7.03 10.45 5.02
CA GLU A 66 6.60 11.76 5.48
C GLU A 66 5.07 11.88 5.44
N TRP A 67 4.48 11.61 4.28
CA TRP A 67 3.03 11.68 4.08
C TRP A 67 2.28 10.77 5.05
N LEU A 68 2.72 9.51 5.22
CA LEU A 68 2.02 8.59 6.12
C LEU A 68 2.16 9.02 7.57
N TYR A 69 3.33 9.52 7.96
CA TYR A 69 3.56 9.97 9.32
C TYR A 69 2.66 11.16 9.68
N GLU A 70 2.55 12.15 8.79
CA GLU A 70 1.65 13.31 8.99
C GLU A 70 0.20 12.88 9.17
N HIS A 71 -0.29 11.97 8.32
CA HIS A 71 -1.66 11.47 8.42
C HIS A 71 -1.89 10.58 9.65
N MET A 72 -0.90 9.78 10.06
CA MET A 72 -0.96 9.03 11.32
C MET A 72 -1.02 9.96 12.53
N GLN A 73 -0.25 11.05 12.53
CA GLN A 73 -0.31 12.07 13.58
C GLN A 73 -1.67 12.76 13.64
N ALA A 74 -2.23 13.14 12.49
CA ALA A 74 -3.58 13.71 12.41
C ALA A 74 -4.66 12.76 12.94
N ALA A 75 -4.45 11.44 12.82
CA ALA A 75 -5.33 10.40 13.36
C ALA A 75 -5.04 10.05 14.85
N GLY A 76 -4.10 10.74 15.51
CA GLY A 76 -3.77 10.54 16.93
C GLY A 76 -2.75 9.44 17.21
N TYR A 77 -2.04 8.96 16.19
CA TYR A 77 -0.96 7.98 16.33
C TYR A 77 0.42 8.63 16.26
N GLY A 78 1.39 8.07 16.97
CA GLY A 78 2.73 8.65 17.10
C GLY A 78 3.85 7.82 16.48
N ALA A 79 5.08 8.25 16.76
CA ALA A 79 6.31 7.61 16.29
C ALA A 79 6.39 6.11 16.60
N ARG A 80 5.77 5.65 17.70
CA ARG A 80 5.75 4.22 18.07
C ARG A 80 5.01 3.39 17.03
N GLN A 81 3.82 3.81 16.63
CA GLN A 81 3.01 3.09 15.63
C GLN A 81 3.67 3.16 14.26
N PHE A 82 4.19 4.34 13.90
CA PHE A 82 4.91 4.52 12.64
C PHE A 82 6.15 3.61 12.54
N ALA A 83 6.95 3.53 13.61
CA ALA A 83 8.14 2.68 13.66
C ALA A 83 7.86 1.17 13.62
N ALA A 84 6.60 0.75 13.83
CA ALA A 84 6.20 -0.64 13.68
C ALA A 84 6.09 -1.08 12.21
N LEU A 85 5.91 -0.13 11.28
CA LEU A 85 5.80 -0.37 9.84
C LEU A 85 7.18 -0.63 9.22
N LYS A 86 7.19 -1.39 8.12
CA LYS A 86 8.39 -1.74 7.35
C LYS A 86 8.34 -1.11 5.97
N TRP A 87 9.51 -0.71 5.48
CA TRP A 87 9.66 0.03 4.25
C TRP A 87 10.71 -0.65 3.35
N PRO A 88 10.41 -1.84 2.79
CA PRO A 88 11.36 -2.48 1.90
C PRO A 88 11.51 -1.70 0.59
N THR A 89 12.70 -1.78 -0.02
CA THR A 89 12.99 -1.21 -1.35
C THR A 89 12.95 -2.27 -2.46
N GLU A 90 12.73 -3.53 -2.08
CA GLU A 90 12.55 -4.68 -2.97
C GLU A 90 11.34 -5.52 -2.54
N LYS A 91 10.86 -6.42 -3.40
CA LYS A 91 9.68 -7.24 -3.11
C LYS A 91 9.94 -8.13 -1.88
N PRO A 92 9.23 -7.92 -0.75
CA PRO A 92 9.47 -8.70 0.45
C PRO A 92 8.84 -10.11 0.31
N PRO A 93 9.41 -11.14 0.96
CA PRO A 93 8.67 -12.37 1.20
C PRO A 93 7.48 -12.08 2.13
N ALA A 94 6.27 -12.37 1.68
CA ALA A 94 5.04 -12.08 2.42
C ALA A 94 4.05 -13.23 2.31
N VAL A 95 3.22 -13.40 3.34
CA VAL A 95 2.12 -14.38 3.36
C VAL A 95 0.88 -13.89 2.61
N LEU A 96 0.78 -12.57 2.40
CA LEU A 96 -0.30 -11.93 1.65
C LEU A 96 0.21 -10.62 1.02
N TYR A 97 -0.23 -10.34 -0.19
CA TYR A 97 -0.05 -9.07 -0.89
C TYR A 97 -1.42 -8.39 -1.05
N ILE A 98 -1.52 -7.11 -0.70
CA ILE A 98 -2.72 -6.28 -0.82
C ILE A 98 -2.38 -5.13 -1.77
N ASP A 99 -3.02 -5.11 -2.93
CA ASP A 99 -2.65 -4.26 -4.06
C ASP A 99 -3.90 -4.02 -4.93
N ASP A 100 -4.15 -2.77 -5.33
CA ASP A 100 -5.35 -2.35 -6.05
C ASP A 100 -5.41 -2.86 -7.50
N ARG A 101 -4.28 -3.37 -8.00
CA ARG A 101 -4.10 -3.89 -9.36
C ARG A 101 -3.72 -5.37 -9.38
N ALA A 102 -3.71 -6.05 -8.23
CA ALA A 102 -3.43 -7.48 -8.18
C ALA A 102 -4.65 -8.32 -8.60
N TRP A 103 -4.36 -9.40 -9.31
CA TRP A 103 -5.33 -10.47 -9.56
C TRP A 103 -5.08 -11.62 -8.58
N ARG A 104 -6.12 -12.05 -7.87
CA ARG A 104 -6.02 -13.21 -6.97
C ARG A 104 -5.98 -14.50 -7.80
N PHE A 105 -4.87 -15.21 -7.74
CA PHE A 105 -4.74 -16.54 -8.32
C PHE A 105 -5.21 -17.61 -7.33
N ASP A 106 -6.31 -18.29 -7.64
CA ASP A 106 -6.91 -19.34 -6.80
C ASP A 106 -6.69 -20.75 -7.38
N GLY A 107 -5.72 -20.91 -8.28
CA GLY A 107 -5.34 -22.19 -8.87
C GLY A 107 -5.58 -22.28 -10.39
N PRO A 108 -5.40 -23.48 -10.97
CA PRO A 108 -5.54 -23.68 -12.41
C PRO A 108 -6.88 -23.17 -12.95
N GLY A 109 -6.84 -22.43 -14.07
CA GLY A 109 -8.04 -21.88 -14.71
C GLY A 109 -8.58 -20.58 -14.10
N THR A 110 -7.92 -20.01 -13.08
CA THR A 110 -8.36 -18.76 -12.43
C THR A 110 -7.67 -17.50 -12.95
N LEU A 111 -6.80 -17.63 -13.95
CA LEU A 111 -6.13 -16.48 -14.58
C LEU A 111 -7.13 -15.64 -15.40
N PRO A 112 -6.94 -14.31 -15.46
CA PRO A 112 -7.82 -13.45 -16.24
C PRO A 112 -7.62 -13.69 -17.74
N THR A 113 -8.69 -13.55 -18.52
CA THR A 113 -8.59 -13.50 -19.98
C THR A 113 -7.96 -12.18 -20.45
N PRO A 114 -7.45 -12.09 -21.69
CA PRO A 114 -6.96 -10.83 -22.23
C PRO A 114 -7.97 -9.68 -22.15
N GLU A 115 -9.25 -9.94 -22.39
CA GLU A 115 -10.33 -8.95 -22.32
C GLU A 115 -10.54 -8.43 -20.89
N GLN A 116 -10.46 -9.32 -19.89
CA GLN A 116 -10.52 -8.93 -18.48
C GLN A 116 -9.32 -8.05 -18.09
N VAL A 117 -8.12 -8.38 -18.57
CA VAL A 117 -6.93 -7.55 -18.34
C VAL A 117 -7.06 -6.19 -19.01
N GLN A 118 -7.55 -6.12 -20.25
CA GLN A 118 -7.72 -4.88 -20.99
C GLN A 118 -8.77 -3.94 -20.39
N THR A 119 -9.81 -4.50 -19.78
CA THR A 119 -10.92 -3.74 -19.20
C THR A 119 -10.81 -3.55 -17.69
N PHE A 120 -9.77 -4.12 -17.06
CA PHE A 120 -9.53 -3.98 -15.63
C PHE A 120 -9.41 -2.50 -15.23
N LYS A 121 -10.12 -2.15 -14.16
CA LYS A 121 -10.01 -0.83 -13.52
C LYS A 121 -9.90 -1.03 -12.01
N PRO A 122 -8.93 -0.38 -11.34
CA PRO A 122 -8.92 -0.36 -9.88
C PRO A 122 -10.15 0.38 -9.35
N TRP A 123 -10.48 0.13 -8.08
CA TRP A 123 -11.72 0.60 -7.45
C TRP A 123 -11.89 2.13 -7.49
N ASN A 124 -10.79 2.86 -7.48
CA ASN A 124 -10.73 4.33 -7.49
C ASN A 124 -10.75 4.95 -8.90
N LYS A 125 -10.90 4.14 -9.96
CA LYS A 125 -10.97 4.58 -11.37
C LYS A 125 -12.22 4.08 -12.09
N ALA A 126 -13.21 3.55 -11.37
CA ALA A 126 -14.52 3.29 -11.93
C ALA A 126 -15.18 4.62 -12.33
N ALA A 127 -15.73 4.69 -13.54
CA ALA A 127 -16.46 5.84 -14.06
C ALA A 127 -17.86 5.91 -13.42
#